data_AF-A0A956QUG9-F1
#
_entry.id   AF-A0A956QUG9-F1
#
_cell.length_a   1.000
_cell.length_b   1.000
_cell.length_c   1.000
_cell.angle_alpha   90.00
_cell.angle_beta   90.00
_cell.angle_gamma   90.00
#
_symmetry.space_group_name_H-M   'P 1'
#
loop_
_entity.id
_entity.type
_entity.pdbx_description
1 polymer ?
#
loop_
_entity_poly.entity_id
_entity_poly.type
_entity_poly.pdbx_seq_one_letter_code
_entity_poly.pdbx_strand_id
1 'polypeptide(L)' 'MLKSDADRIIRRAMEENGAEFTEEQIAALSQSILKIAATMVEEALATFKPGGPGSRPQFFA' A
#
# COMPACT_ATOMS: atom_id res chain seq x y z
N MET A 1 -7.64 -14.77 10.97
CA MET A 1 -7.29 -13.69 10.02
C MET A 1 -6.02 -14.10 9.30
N LEU A 2 -6.01 -14.14 7.97
CA LEU A 2 -4.74 -14.11 7.23
C LEU A 2 -4.00 -12.86 7.68
N LYS A 3 -2.79 -12.99 8.24
CA LYS A 3 -1.98 -11.83 8.65
C LYS A 3 -1.73 -11.00 7.38
N SER A 4 -2.19 -9.75 7.38
CA SER A 4 -2.07 -8.87 6.22
C SER A 4 -0.60 -8.60 5.93
N ASP A 5 -0.23 -8.37 4.66
CA ASP A 5 1.14 -7.95 4.32
C ASP A 5 1.53 -6.64 5.02
N ALA A 6 0.55 -5.77 5.28
CA ALA A 6 0.76 -4.53 6.03
C ALA A 6 1.22 -4.81 7.48
N ASP A 7 0.61 -5.77 8.17
CA ASP A 7 1.04 -6.18 9.52
C ASP A 7 2.49 -6.65 9.51
N ARG A 8 2.88 -7.44 8.51
CA ARG A 8 4.25 -7.96 8.38
C ARG A 8 5.25 -6.82 8.14
N ILE A 9 4.91 -5.85 7.31
CA ILE A 9 5.74 -4.67 7.05
C ILE A 9 5.91 -3.83 8.30
N ILE A 10 4.83 -3.57 9.04
CA ILE A 10 4.88 -2.77 10.28
C ILE A 10 5.76 -3.45 11.32
N ARG A 11 5.58 -4.75 11.55
CA ARG A 11 6.39 -5.49 12.54
C ARG A 11 7.87 -5.51 12.19
N ARG A 12 8.21 -5.70 10.91
CA ARG A 12 9.58 -5.60 10.45
C ARG A 12 10.17 -4.21 10.66
N ALA A 13 9.41 -3.16 10.34
CA ALA A 13 9.87 -1.78 10.54
C ALA A 13 10.06 -1.46 12.03
N MET A 14 9.22 -2.00 12.91
CA MET A 14 9.38 -1.89 14.36
C MET A 14 10.66 -2.57 14.85
N GLU A 15 10.93 -3.79 14.40
CA GLU A 15 12.16 -4.54 14.72
C GLU A 15 13.42 -3.77 14.28
N GLU A 16 13.42 -3.25 13.05
CA GLU A 16 14.56 -2.50 12.49
C GLU A 16 14.85 -1.19 13.23
N ASN A 17 13.84 -0.58 13.85
CA ASN A 17 13.95 0.71 14.54
C ASN A 17 13.94 0.59 16.08
N GLY A 18 13.84 -0.62 16.62
CA GLY A 18 13.72 -0.84 18.06
C GLY A 18 12.47 -0.21 18.68
N ALA A 19 11.37 -0.14 17.92
CA ALA A 19 10.11 0.43 18.37
C ALA A 19 9.14 -0.65 18.85
N GLU A 20 8.33 -0.33 19.86
CA GLU A 20 7.26 -1.20 20.35
C GLU A 20 5.92 -0.50 20.19
N PHE A 21 5.00 -1.14 19.48
CA PHE A 21 3.62 -0.72 19.29
C PHE A 21 2.70 -1.78 19.85
N THR A 22 1.55 -1.36 20.36
CA THR A 22 0.50 -2.27 20.79
C THR A 22 -0.15 -2.95 19.58
N GLU A 23 -0.83 -4.07 19.81
CA GLU A 23 -1.55 -4.77 18.74
C GLU A 23 -2.65 -3.89 18.13
N GLU A 24 -3.29 -3.01 18.92
CA GLU A 24 -4.27 -2.03 18.42
C GLU A 24 -3.62 -0.99 17.51
N GLN A 25 -2.42 -0.51 17.86
CA GLN A 25 -1.67 0.43 17.03
C GLN A 25 -1.24 -0.21 15.72
N ILE A 26 -0.77 -1.46 15.75
CA ILE A 26 -0.43 -2.23 14.54
C ILE A 26 -1.67 -2.39 13.66
N ALA A 27 -2.82 -2.76 14.24
CA ALA A 27 -4.06 -2.89 13.49
C ALA A 27 -4.52 -1.57 12.85
N ALA A 28 -4.42 -0.45 13.58
CA ALA A 28 -4.77 0.88 13.06
C ALA A 28 -3.84 1.33 11.92
N LEU A 29 -2.55 1.06 12.04
CA LEU A 29 -1.56 1.35 10.99
C LEU A 29 -1.81 0.48 9.75
N SER A 30 -2.09 -0.81 9.92
CA SER A 30 -2.43 -1.71 8.81
C SER A 30 -3.64 -1.22 8.02
N GLN A 31 -4.70 -0.80 8.71
CA GLN A 31 -5.89 -0.22 8.07
C GLN A 31 -5.55 1.09 7.33
N SER A 32 -4.70 1.92 7.91
CA SER A 32 -4.28 3.20 7.31
C SER A 32 -3.49 2.97 6.02
N ILE A 33 -2.55 2.02 6.01
CA ILE A 33 -1.77 1.65 4.83
C ILE A 33 -2.69 1.18 3.70
N LEU A 34 -3.66 0.31 4.01
CA LEU A 34 -4.61 -0.18 3.01
C LEU A 34 -5.45 0.96 2.42
N LYS A 35 -5.88 1.91 3.23
CA LYS A 35 -6.64 3.08 2.77
C LYS A 35 -5.81 3.98 1.86
N ILE A 36 -4.55 4.27 2.23
CA ILE A 36 -3.63 5.07 1.41
C ILE A 36 -3.38 4.36 0.08
N ALA A 37 -3.09 3.06 0.10
CA ALA A 37 -2.87 2.28 -1.11
C ALA A 37 -4.10 2.30 -2.04
N ALA A 38 -5.31 2.19 -1.48
CA ALA A 38 -6.54 2.32 -2.25
C ALA A 38 -6.66 3.71 -2.91
N THR A 39 -6.44 4.78 -2.14
CA THR A 39 -6.48 6.16 -2.67
C THR A 39 -5.44 6.38 -3.77
N MET A 40 -4.21 5.88 -3.61
CA MET A 40 -3.18 5.97 -4.67
C MET A 40 -3.62 5.27 -5.96
N VAL A 41 -4.25 4.10 -5.85
CA VAL A 41 -4.78 3.37 -7.02
C VAL A 41 -5.94 4.13 -7.65
N GLU A 42 -6.86 4.67 -6.85
CA GLU A 42 -7.97 5.49 -7.33
C GLU A 42 -7.49 6.73 -8.09
N GLU A 43 -6.50 7.45 -7.56
CA GLU A 43 -5.89 8.61 -8.21
C GLU A 43 -5.17 8.23 -9.52
N ALA A 44 -4.42 7.13 -9.50
CA ALA A 44 -3.76 6.60 -10.69
C ALA A 44 -4.78 6.21 -11.77
N LEU A 45 -5.92 5.60 -11.39
CA LEU A 45 -6.98 5.23 -12.30
C LEU A 45 -7.80 6.44 -12.78
N ALA A 46 -7.99 7.46 -11.96
CA ALA A 46 -8.66 8.70 -12.36
C ALA A 46 -7.90 9.44 -13.46
N THR A 47 -6.57 9.31 -13.47
CA THR A 47 -5.69 9.87 -14.52
C THR A 47 -5.43 8.88 -15.66
N PHE A 48 -5.79 7.60 -15.48
CA PHE A 48 -5.64 6.56 -16.49
C PHE A 48 -6.67 6.76 -17.62
N LYS A 49 -6.17 7.13 -18.79
CA LYS A 49 -6.94 7.06 -20.04
C LYS A 49 -6.67 5.70 -20.70
N PRO A 50 -7.64 4.78 -20.77
CA PRO A 50 -7.48 3.57 -21.57
C PRO A 50 -7.26 3.98 -23.03
N GLY A 51 -6.21 3.41 -23.64
CA GLY A 51 -5.48 4.01 -24.76
C GLY A 51 -6.33 4.51 -25.94
N GLY A 52 -5.95 5.68 -26.45
CA GLY A 52 -6.03 5.93 -27.89
C GLY A 52 -4.99 5.07 -28.63
N PRO A 53 -5.17 4.82 -29.93
CA PRO A 53 -4.29 3.96 -30.70
C PRO A 53 -2.87 4.56 -30.72
N GLY A 54 -1.95 3.99 -29.94
CA GLY A 54 -0.53 4.38 -29.93
C GLY A 54 0.18 4.40 -28.57
N SER A 55 -0.52 4.42 -27.44
CA SER A 55 0.13 4.54 -26.12
C SER A 55 0.32 3.18 -25.44
N ARG A 56 1.43 2.47 -25.72
CA ARG A 56 1.89 1.41 -24.83
C ARG A 56 2.43 2.04 -23.54
N PRO A 57 1.98 1.62 -22.35
CA PRO A 57 2.55 2.10 -21.09
C PRO A 57 4.03 1.70 -21.00
N GLN A 58 4.87 2.67 -20.66
CA GLN A 58 6.33 2.56 -20.60
C GLN A 58 6.84 1.65 -19.46
N PHE A 59 5.93 1.08 -18.66
CA PHE A 59 6.25 0.20 -17.53
C PHE A 59 6.77 -1.19 -17.95
N PHE A 60 6.66 -1.56 -19.23
CA PHE A 60 7.10 -2.86 -19.75
C PHE A 60 8.05 -2.77 -20.95
N ALA A 61 8.70 -1.61 -21.15
CA ALA A 61 9.68 -1.38 -22.22
C ALA A 61 11.11 -1.36 -21.68
#